data_AF-A0A359FWJ1-F1
#
_entry.id   AF-A0A359FWJ1-F1
#
_cell.length_a   1.000
_cell.length_b   1.000
_cell.length_c   1.000
_cell.angle_alpha   90.00
_cell.angle_beta   90.00
_cell.angle_gamma   90.00
#
_symmetry.space_group_name_H-M   'P 1'
#
loop_
_entity.id
_entity.type
_entity.pdbx_description
1 polymer ?
#
loop_
_entity_poly.entity_id
_entity_poly.type
_entity_poly.pdbx_seq_one_letter_code
_entity_poly.pdbx_strand_id
1 'polypeptide(L)'
;QLNSFKNIFPVYWNHPAVAGITLWGYIEGRTWSKGTGLLNSNRTKRSAMLWLEDYVSSLPNLGYPHGGGVGTGIEDVLGNEGFDGQKWTVSPNPFSSQIKVKNIFDANQNAKYQVLNINGQLLAEGLLDEQALISLDYLVAGVYFLRLENNKELSTIKLIKKKFSYL
;
A
#
# COMPACT_ATOMS: atom_id res chain seq x y z
N GLN A 1 8.93 1.23 30.56
CA GLN A 1 8.82 1.11 29.08
C GLN A 1 7.53 0.41 28.66
N LEU A 2 7.29 -0.86 29.01
CA LEU A 2 6.05 -1.59 28.63
C LEU A 2 4.76 -0.82 28.93
N ASN A 3 4.60 -0.31 30.16
CA ASN A 3 3.41 0.43 30.56
C ASN A 3 3.20 1.70 29.71
N SER A 4 4.28 2.37 29.30
CA SER A 4 4.20 3.53 28.41
C SER A 4 3.66 3.14 27.03
N PHE A 5 4.09 2.00 26.48
CA PHE A 5 3.56 1.47 25.22
C PHE A 5 2.08 1.11 25.33
N LYS A 6 1.69 0.40 26.39
CA LYS A 6 0.28 0.04 26.66
C LYS A 6 -0.63 1.27 26.75
N ASN A 7 -0.14 2.36 27.33
CA ASN A 7 -0.94 3.57 27.53
C ASN A 7 -1.00 4.46 26.30
N ILE A 8 0.10 4.57 25.54
CA ILE A 8 0.25 5.59 24.50
C ILE A 8 -0.04 5.03 23.10
N PHE A 9 0.40 3.80 22.82
CA PHE A 9 0.32 3.24 21.48
C PHE A 9 -1.13 3.09 20.97
N PRO A 10 -2.09 2.56 21.76
CA PRO A 10 -3.48 2.45 21.32
C PRO A 10 -4.14 3.80 21.05
N VAL A 11 -3.76 4.86 21.78
CA VAL A 11 -4.31 6.21 21.59
C VAL A 11 -3.98 6.73 20.20
N TYR A 12 -2.71 6.61 19.79
CA TYR A 12 -2.30 7.05 18.45
C TYR A 12 -2.78 6.09 17.36
N TRP A 13 -2.74 4.79 17.61
CA TRP A 13 -3.18 3.79 16.64
C TRP A 13 -4.66 3.92 16.28
N ASN A 14 -5.50 4.27 17.26
CA ASN A 14 -6.94 4.43 17.08
C ASN A 14 -7.36 5.84 16.64
N HIS A 15 -6.43 6.77 16.47
CA HIS A 15 -6.77 8.16 16.16
C HIS A 15 -6.86 8.39 14.64
N PRO A 16 -7.99 8.93 14.12
CA PRO A 16 -8.22 8.99 12.68
C PRO A 16 -7.30 9.92 11.90
N ALA A 17 -6.72 10.93 12.55
CA ALA A 17 -5.74 11.80 11.91
C ALA A 17 -4.30 11.22 11.90
N VAL A 18 -4.07 10.03 12.46
CA VAL A 18 -2.73 9.43 12.56
C VAL A 18 -2.53 8.44 11.41
N ALA A 19 -1.87 8.91 10.36
CA ALA A 19 -1.56 8.10 9.17
C ALA A 19 -0.46 7.05 9.40
N GLY A 20 0.20 7.03 10.58
CA GLY A 20 1.21 6.04 10.92
C GLY A 20 2.04 6.42 12.15
N ILE A 21 2.76 5.44 12.70
CA ILE A 21 3.61 5.62 13.89
C ILE A 21 5.02 5.13 13.55
N THR A 22 6.03 5.98 13.78
CA THR A 22 7.45 5.61 13.65
C THR A 22 8.10 5.53 15.03
N LEU A 23 8.76 4.40 15.35
CA LEU A 23 9.46 4.20 16.62
C LEU A 23 10.97 4.36 16.43
N TRP A 24 11.57 5.28 17.20
CA TRP A 24 13.00 5.56 17.16
C TRP A 24 13.74 4.86 18.29
N GLY A 25 14.59 3.90 17.93
CA GLY A 25 15.41 3.13 18.84
C GLY A 25 14.98 1.67 18.92
N TYR A 26 15.63 0.84 18.10
CA TYR A 26 15.27 -0.57 17.94
C TYR A 26 16.10 -1.48 18.86
N ILE A 27 17.43 -1.37 18.84
CA ILE A 27 18.34 -2.26 19.58
C ILE A 27 19.03 -1.48 20.69
N GLU A 28 18.94 -1.98 21.92
CA GLU A 28 19.65 -1.43 23.09
C GLU A 28 21.16 -1.36 22.86
N GLY A 29 21.79 -0.25 23.27
CA GLY A 29 23.20 0.03 23.03
C GLY A 29 23.52 0.56 21.62
N ARG A 30 22.52 0.63 20.73
CA ARG A 30 22.58 1.31 19.43
C ARG A 30 21.60 2.48 19.33
N THR A 31 21.04 2.87 20.46
CA THR A 31 20.12 3.99 20.60
C THR A 31 20.86 5.21 21.15
N TRP A 32 20.27 6.39 20.99
CA TRP A 32 20.82 7.66 21.44
C TRP A 32 20.89 7.81 22.97
N SER A 33 20.30 6.87 23.73
CA SER A 33 20.31 6.89 25.20
C SER A 33 20.29 5.48 25.81
N LYS A 34 20.95 5.30 26.96
CA LYS A 34 21.01 4.01 27.68
C LYS A 34 19.62 3.60 28.20
N GLY A 35 19.36 2.29 28.27
CA GLY A 35 18.10 1.71 28.73
C GLY A 35 16.93 1.82 27.74
N THR A 36 17.14 2.43 26.58
CA THR A 36 16.16 2.52 25.49
C THR A 36 16.36 1.39 24.46
N GLY A 37 15.38 1.17 23.58
CA GLY A 37 15.38 0.08 22.61
C GLY A 37 14.22 -0.89 22.83
N LEU A 38 13.70 -1.47 21.74
CA LEU A 38 12.65 -2.50 21.76
C LEU A 38 13.23 -3.91 21.90
N LEU A 39 14.48 -4.08 21.49
CA LEU A 39 15.27 -5.30 21.60
C LEU A 39 16.45 -5.05 22.55
N ASN A 40 16.86 -6.10 23.27
CA ASN A 40 18.11 -6.12 24.02
C ASN A 40 19.32 -6.09 23.06
N SER A 41 20.52 -5.84 23.58
CA SER A 41 21.77 -5.81 22.80
C SER A 41 22.05 -7.13 22.04
N ASN A 42 21.59 -8.26 22.58
CA ASN A 42 21.66 -9.59 21.97
C ASN A 42 20.51 -9.90 20.97
N ARG A 43 19.72 -8.88 20.58
CA ARG A 43 18.55 -8.96 19.68
C ARG A 43 17.34 -9.75 20.21
N THR A 44 17.34 -10.15 21.47
CA THR A 44 16.11 -10.70 22.08
C THR A 44 15.07 -9.61 22.29
N LYS A 45 13.79 -9.93 22.08
CA LYS A 45 12.68 -8.97 22.19
C LYS A 45 12.46 -8.61 23.67
N ARG A 46 12.30 -7.32 23.97
CA ARG A 46 11.89 -6.85 25.29
C ARG A 46 10.38 -6.96 25.43
N SER A 47 9.87 -6.90 26.66
CA SER A 47 8.43 -7.02 26.93
C SER A 47 7.56 -6.04 26.15
N ALA A 48 8.06 -4.82 25.88
CA ALA A 48 7.36 -3.83 25.07
C ALA A 48 7.20 -4.26 23.60
N MET A 49 8.20 -4.92 23.01
CA MET A 49 8.14 -5.43 21.64
C MET A 49 7.20 -6.63 21.54
N LEU A 50 7.30 -7.57 22.49
CA LEU A 50 6.41 -8.73 22.54
C LEU A 50 4.94 -8.29 22.65
N TRP A 51 4.66 -7.34 23.52
CA TRP A 51 3.32 -6.76 23.64
C TRP A 51 2.88 -6.03 22.37
N LEU A 52 3.77 -5.29 21.71
CA LEU A 52 3.45 -4.57 20.49
C LEU A 52 3.07 -5.52 19.35
N GLU A 53 3.83 -6.60 19.18
CA GLU A 53 3.54 -7.64 18.19
C GLU A 53 2.21 -8.34 18.47
N ASP A 54 1.97 -8.73 19.72
CA ASP A 54 0.71 -9.33 20.16
C ASP A 54 -0.48 -8.38 19.92
N TYR A 55 -0.34 -7.12 20.33
CA TYR A 55 -1.35 -6.09 20.13
C TYR A 55 -1.67 -5.90 18.64
N VAL A 56 -0.67 -5.65 17.79
CA VAL A 56 -0.90 -5.45 16.34
C VAL A 56 -1.46 -6.70 15.67
N SER A 57 -1.01 -7.90 16.06
CA SER A 57 -1.48 -9.16 15.48
C SER A 57 -2.91 -9.52 15.91
N SER A 58 -3.34 -9.06 17.09
CA SER A 58 -4.70 -9.26 17.59
C SER A 58 -5.74 -8.37 16.91
N LEU A 59 -5.31 -7.30 16.24
CA LEU A 59 -6.20 -6.39 15.55
C LEU A 59 -6.62 -6.95 14.20
N PRO A 60 -7.87 -6.71 13.76
CA PRO A 60 -8.26 -7.04 12.40
C PRO A 60 -7.32 -6.34 11.44
N ASN A 61 -6.94 -7.03 10.36
CA ASN A 61 -6.17 -6.42 9.30
C ASN A 61 -7.10 -5.40 8.60
N LEU A 62 -6.83 -4.11 8.75
CA LEU A 62 -7.68 -3.01 8.27
C LEU A 62 -7.04 -2.23 7.10
N GLY A 63 -5.99 -2.74 6.47
CA GLY A 63 -5.43 -2.11 5.27
C GLY A 63 -4.68 -0.77 5.45
N TYR A 64 -4.34 -0.36 6.69
CA TYR A 64 -3.55 0.82 7.15
C TYR A 64 -4.35 2.10 7.53
N PRO A 65 -3.80 3.03 8.36
CA PRO A 65 -4.45 3.50 9.60
C PRO A 65 -5.53 4.57 9.40
N HIS A 66 -6.72 4.24 9.91
CA HIS A 66 -7.95 5.01 10.04
C HIS A 66 -8.40 5.86 8.85
N GLY A 67 -9.29 5.27 8.05
CA GLY A 67 -10.27 5.97 7.23
C GLY A 67 -11.61 5.23 7.24
N GLY A 68 -12.36 5.30 8.34
CA GLY A 68 -13.82 5.08 8.33
C GLY A 68 -14.35 3.90 9.17
N GLY A 69 -15.18 4.25 10.17
CA GLY A 69 -16.44 3.55 10.48
C GLY A 69 -16.37 2.21 11.20
N VAL A 70 -16.72 2.22 12.49
CA VAL A 70 -17.06 1.03 13.29
C VAL A 70 -18.30 0.33 12.71
N GLY A 71 -18.19 -0.96 12.42
CA GLY A 71 -19.33 -1.86 12.17
C GLY A 71 -19.30 -3.02 13.16
N THR A 72 -19.91 -2.83 14.33
CA THR A 72 -20.26 -3.93 15.25
C THR A 72 -21.50 -4.62 14.68
N GLY A 73 -21.32 -5.84 14.16
CA GLY A 73 -22.45 -6.61 13.64
C GLY A 73 -21.97 -7.65 12.66
N ILE A 74 -21.82 -8.88 13.16
CA ILE A 74 -22.12 -10.06 12.35
C ILE A 74 -23.46 -9.80 11.62
N GLU A 75 -23.49 -10.03 10.31
CA GLU A 75 -24.61 -9.77 9.39
C GLU A 75 -24.62 -8.40 8.66
N ASP A 76 -23.50 -8.04 8.02
CA ASP A 76 -23.54 -7.41 6.70
C ASP A 76 -22.37 -7.91 5.84
N VAL A 77 -22.48 -9.19 5.45
CA VAL A 77 -21.58 -9.84 4.49
C VAL A 77 -21.92 -9.29 3.10
N LEU A 78 -21.62 -8.03 2.79
CA LEU A 78 -21.65 -7.44 1.42
C LEU A 78 -21.15 -5.97 1.46
N GLY A 79 -19.91 -5.71 1.94
CA GLY A 79 -19.43 -4.33 2.00
C GLY A 79 -18.03 -4.14 2.57
N ASN A 80 -17.06 -4.94 2.11
CA ASN A 80 -15.65 -4.73 2.46
C ASN A 80 -15.08 -3.57 1.65
N GLU A 81 -15.38 -2.33 2.04
CA GLU A 81 -14.80 -1.11 1.42
C GLU A 81 -13.48 -0.69 2.09
N GLY A 82 -12.86 -1.58 2.87
CA GLY A 82 -11.62 -1.30 3.62
C GLY A 82 -10.40 -2.16 3.22
N PHE A 83 -10.60 -3.21 2.43
CA PHE A 83 -9.58 -3.63 1.49
C PHE A 83 -10.14 -3.34 0.11
N ASP A 84 -9.67 -2.28 -0.54
CA ASP A 84 -9.56 -2.39 -1.99
C ASP A 84 -8.48 -3.45 -2.21
N GLY A 85 -8.88 -4.73 -2.18
CA GLY A 85 -8.10 -5.76 -2.83
C GLY A 85 -7.88 -5.21 -4.22
N GLN A 86 -6.66 -4.75 -4.48
CA GLN A 86 -6.34 -3.86 -5.60
C GLN A 86 -7.09 -4.35 -6.83
N LYS A 87 -8.18 -3.66 -7.21
CA LYS A 87 -9.08 -4.20 -8.25
C LYS A 87 -8.32 -4.45 -9.54
N TRP A 88 -7.28 -3.65 -9.72
CA TRP A 88 -6.36 -3.70 -10.82
C TRP A 88 -5.00 -4.20 -10.37
N THR A 89 -4.52 -5.27 -11.00
CA THR A 89 -3.10 -5.65 -10.92
C THR A 89 -2.36 -5.17 -12.14
N VAL A 90 -1.25 -4.47 -11.92
CA VAL A 90 -0.37 -3.96 -12.98
C VAL A 90 1.02 -4.54 -12.81
N SER A 91 1.48 -5.32 -13.79
CA SER A 91 2.76 -6.02 -13.72
C SER A 91 3.44 -6.14 -15.09
N PRO A 92 4.77 -6.14 -15.19
CA PRO A 92 5.72 -5.85 -14.12
C PRO A 92 5.75 -4.35 -13.78
N ASN A 93 6.05 -4.00 -12.53
CA ASN A 93 6.37 -2.62 -12.15
C ASN A 93 7.54 -2.67 -11.15
N PRO A 94 8.76 -2.21 -11.51
CA PRO A 94 9.14 -1.51 -12.74
C PRO A 94 9.06 -2.34 -14.04
N PHE A 95 8.83 -1.68 -15.17
CA PHE A 95 8.71 -2.30 -16.50
C PHE A 95 9.81 -1.86 -17.48
N SER A 96 10.04 -2.66 -18.51
CA SER A 96 11.01 -2.38 -19.59
C SER A 96 10.36 -2.12 -20.94
N SER A 97 9.27 -2.81 -21.27
CA SER A 97 8.62 -2.73 -22.57
C SER A 97 7.12 -2.51 -22.42
N GLN A 98 6.47 -3.55 -21.90
CA GLN A 98 5.03 -3.67 -21.78
C GLN A 98 4.61 -3.85 -20.32
N ILE A 99 3.35 -3.54 -20.04
CA ILE A 99 2.68 -3.84 -18.78
C ILE A 99 1.43 -4.67 -19.06
N LYS A 100 1.12 -5.58 -18.14
CA LYS A 100 -0.12 -6.33 -18.06
C LYS A 100 -1.01 -5.68 -17.00
N VAL A 101 -2.22 -5.33 -17.40
CA VAL A 101 -3.26 -4.81 -16.52
C VAL A 101 -4.37 -5.85 -16.46
N LYS A 102 -4.76 -6.26 -15.25
CA LYS A 102 -5.82 -7.24 -15.02
C LYS A 102 -6.81 -6.72 -13.98
N ASN A 103 -8.10 -6.80 -14.28
CA ASN A 103 -9.16 -6.60 -13.31
C ASN A 103 -9.43 -7.91 -12.55
N ILE A 104 -9.45 -7.87 -11.22
CA ILE A 104 -9.62 -9.05 -10.35
C ILE A 104 -11.06 -9.20 -9.88
N PHE A 105 -11.87 -8.14 -9.89
CA PHE A 105 -13.20 -8.15 -9.26
C PHE A 105 -14.35 -7.90 -10.23
N ASP A 106 -14.08 -7.40 -11.44
CA ASP A 106 -15.14 -7.12 -12.41
C ASP A 106 -14.70 -7.40 -13.86
N ALA A 107 -14.85 -8.66 -14.29
CA ALA A 107 -14.52 -9.09 -15.64
C ALA A 107 -15.47 -8.51 -16.72
N ASN A 108 -16.64 -7.98 -16.33
CA ASN A 108 -17.71 -7.63 -17.26
C ASN A 108 -17.84 -6.12 -17.53
N GLN A 109 -16.90 -5.30 -17.05
CA GLN A 109 -16.91 -3.86 -17.28
C GLN A 109 -15.68 -3.39 -18.05
N ASN A 110 -15.92 -2.85 -19.24
CA ASN A 110 -14.88 -2.21 -20.04
C ASN A 110 -14.36 -0.98 -19.28
N ALA A 111 -13.06 -0.96 -19.00
CA ALA A 111 -12.42 0.18 -18.36
C ALA A 111 -11.61 0.98 -19.37
N LYS A 112 -11.60 2.30 -19.24
CA LYS A 112 -10.69 3.16 -20.00
C LYS A 112 -9.36 3.25 -19.26
N TYR A 113 -8.25 3.14 -19.97
CA TYR A 113 -6.93 3.45 -19.42
C TYR A 113 -6.36 4.72 -20.05
N GLN A 114 -5.55 5.43 -19.27
CA GLN A 114 -4.75 6.57 -19.70
C GLN A 114 -3.35 6.49 -19.07
N VAL A 115 -2.32 6.68 -19.86
CA VAL A 115 -0.93 6.79 -19.41
C VAL A 115 -0.51 8.24 -19.47
N LEU A 116 -0.05 8.77 -18.35
CA LEU A 116 0.31 10.17 -18.15
C LEU A 116 1.78 10.28 -17.74
N ASN A 117 2.46 11.33 -18.16
CA ASN A 117 3.78 11.68 -17.60
C ASN A 117 3.64 12.46 -16.27
N ILE A 118 4.78 12.79 -15.65
CA ILE A 118 4.81 13.56 -14.39
C ILE A 118 4.22 14.97 -14.49
N ASN A 119 4.10 15.52 -15.70
CA ASN A 119 3.49 16.83 -15.95
C ASN A 119 1.99 16.71 -16.25
N GLY A 120 1.41 15.50 -16.18
CA GLY A 120 0.00 15.23 -16.48
C GLY A 120 -0.33 15.19 -17.98
N GLN A 121 0.66 15.15 -18.87
CA GLN A 121 0.43 15.03 -20.31
C GLN A 121 0.04 13.60 -20.68
N LEU A 122 -1.02 13.44 -21.48
CA LEU A 122 -1.50 12.15 -21.99
C LEU A 122 -0.54 11.59 -23.05
N LEU A 123 -0.08 10.37 -22.82
CA LEU A 123 0.86 9.65 -23.67
C LEU A 123 0.24 8.45 -24.39
N ALA A 124 -0.72 7.78 -23.75
CA ALA A 124 -1.52 6.73 -24.36
C ALA A 124 -2.88 6.65 -23.70
N GLU A 125 -3.87 6.16 -24.45
CA GLU A 125 -5.16 5.77 -23.91
C GLU A 125 -5.75 4.61 -24.71
N GLY A 126 -6.72 3.93 -24.12
CA GLY A 126 -7.47 2.88 -24.78
C GLY A 126 -8.51 2.26 -23.86
N LEU A 127 -9.16 1.22 -24.35
CA LEU A 127 -10.09 0.41 -23.57
C LEU A 127 -9.39 -0.87 -23.11
N LEU A 128 -9.70 -1.29 -21.89
CA LEU A 128 -9.27 -2.53 -21.26
C LEU A 128 -10.45 -3.48 -21.22
N ASP A 129 -10.24 -4.66 -21.77
CA ASP A 129 -11.08 -5.83 -21.51
C ASP A 129 -10.55 -6.56 -20.25
N GLU A 130 -10.90 -7.84 -20.03
CA GLU A 130 -10.54 -8.62 -18.83
C GLU A 130 -9.03 -8.61 -18.48
N GLN A 131 -8.17 -8.67 -19.51
CA GLN A 131 -6.73 -8.56 -19.40
C GLN A 131 -6.19 -7.83 -20.63
N ALA A 132 -5.47 -6.73 -20.41
CA ALA A 132 -4.80 -6.03 -21.49
C ALA A 132 -3.29 -6.04 -21.30
N LEU A 133 -2.61 -6.25 -22.42
CA LEU A 133 -1.18 -6.05 -22.52
C LEU A 133 -0.95 -4.73 -23.26
N ILE A 134 -0.34 -3.77 -22.57
CA ILE A 134 -0.13 -2.41 -23.07
C ILE A 134 1.36 -2.28 -23.39
N SER A 135 1.69 -2.14 -24.67
CA SER A 135 3.05 -1.88 -25.14
C SER A 135 3.40 -0.41 -24.96
N LEU A 136 4.46 -0.14 -24.19
CA LEU A 136 4.91 1.20 -23.83
C LEU A 136 6.41 1.36 -24.14
N ASP A 137 6.85 0.72 -25.23
CA ASP A 137 8.26 0.64 -25.64
C ASP A 137 8.85 2.00 -26.01
N TYR A 138 8.02 2.84 -26.64
CA TYR A 138 8.37 4.19 -27.09
C TYR A 138 8.61 5.18 -25.94
N LEU A 139 8.26 4.83 -24.70
CA LEU A 139 8.50 5.68 -23.53
C LEU A 139 9.95 5.63 -23.08
N VAL A 140 10.53 6.81 -22.83
CA VAL A 140 11.84 6.93 -22.19
C VAL A 140 11.79 6.45 -20.74
N ALA A 141 12.93 6.06 -20.17
CA ALA A 141 13.02 5.67 -18.77
C ALA A 141 12.61 6.83 -17.84
N GLY A 142 11.78 6.53 -16.84
CA GLY A 142 11.17 7.56 -16.01
C GLY A 142 9.97 7.07 -15.20
N VAL A 143 9.28 8.02 -14.57
CA VAL A 143 8.06 7.78 -13.79
C VAL A 143 6.86 8.21 -14.62
N TYR A 144 5.82 7.38 -14.59
CA TYR A 144 4.55 7.60 -15.28
C TYR A 144 3.39 7.27 -14.35
N PHE A 145 2.19 7.71 -14.72
CA PHE A 145 0.97 7.38 -14.01
C PHE A 145 0.00 6.68 -14.95
N LEU A 146 -0.51 5.52 -14.55
CA LEU A 146 -1.60 4.82 -15.22
C LEU A 146 -2.89 5.16 -14.49
N ARG A 147 -3.80 5.82 -15.18
CA ARG A 147 -5.14 6.12 -14.71
C ARG A 147 -6.10 5.11 -15.35
N LEU A 148 -6.92 4.47 -14.53
CA LEU A 148 -7.90 3.47 -14.91
C LEU A 148 -9.27 3.98 -14.48
N GLU A 149 -10.19 4.05 -15.43
CA GLU A 149 -11.53 4.62 -15.24
C GLU A 149 -12.57 3.60 -15.67
N ASN A 150 -13.46 3.27 -14.74
CA ASN A 150 -14.68 2.52 -15.02
C ASN A 150 -15.89 3.39 -14.64
N ASN A 151 -17.10 2.99 -15.02
CA ASN A 151 -18.36 3.72 -14.83
C ASN A 151 -18.66 4.17 -13.39
N LYS A 152 -17.94 3.62 -12.39
CA LYS A 152 -18.15 3.90 -10.96
C LYS A 152 -16.89 4.40 -10.25
N GLU A 153 -15.71 4.24 -10.84
CA GLU A 153 -14.46 4.36 -10.09
C GLU A 153 -13.28 4.83 -10.93
N LEU A 154 -12.40 5.61 -10.29
CA LEU A 154 -11.14 6.07 -10.84
C LEU A 154 -9.96 5.60 -9.99
N SER A 155 -9.07 4.81 -10.58
CA SER A 155 -7.84 4.34 -9.94
C SER A 155 -6.61 4.95 -10.62
N THR A 156 -5.58 5.28 -9.85
CA THR A 156 -4.30 5.79 -10.38
C THR A 156 -3.13 5.01 -9.80
N ILE A 157 -2.27 4.48 -10.68
CA ILE A 157 -1.15 3.62 -10.33
C ILE A 157 0.14 4.25 -10.85
N LYS A 158 1.15 4.36 -9.98
CA LYS A 158 2.49 4.83 -10.37
C LYS A 158 3.24 3.72 -11.11
N LEU A 159 3.78 4.04 -12.28
CA LEU A 159 4.61 3.16 -13.08
C LEU A 159 6.06 3.65 -13.13
N ILE A 160 7.01 2.71 -13.17
CA ILE A 160 8.44 3.00 -13.27
C ILE A 160 9.01 2.29 -14.51
N LYS A 161 9.41 3.06 -15.53
CA LYS A 161 10.09 2.55 -16.73
C LYS A 161 11.61 2.52 -16.50
N LYS A 162 12.22 1.36 -16.69
CA LYS A 162 13.69 1.19 -16.66
C LYS A 162 14.32 1.54 -18.02
N LYS A 163 15.59 1.97 -18.02
CA LYS A 163 16.37 2.09 -19.25
C LYS A 163 16.52 0.72 -19.90
N PHE A 164 16.40 0.66 -21.22
CA PHE A 164 16.84 -0.51 -21.97
C PHE A 164 18.35 -0.66 -21.78
N SER A 165 18.77 -1.81 -21.25
CA SER A 165 20.18 -2.18 -21.18
C SER A 165 20.47 -3.03 -22.42
N TYR A 166 21.29 -2.52 -23.33
CA TYR A 166 21.93 -3.38 -24.33
C TYR A 166 23.05 -4.12 -23.59
N LEU A 167 22.94 -5.45 -23.51
CA LEU A 167 24.09 -6.32 -23.28
C LEU A 167 24.72 -6.64 -24.63
#